data_AF-A0A7U9DRD7-F1
#
_entry.id   AF-A0A7U9DRD7-F1
#
_cell.length_a   1.000
_cell.length_b   1.000
_cell.length_c   1.000
_cell.angle_alpha   90.00
_cell.angle_beta   90.00
_cell.angle_gamma   90.00
#
_symmetry.space_group_name_H-M   'P 1'
#
loop_
_entity.id
_entity.type
_entity.pdbx_description
1 polymer ?
#
loop_
_entity_poly.entity_id
_entity_poly.type
_entity_poly.pdbx_seq_one_letter_code
_entity_poly.pdbx_strand_id
1 'polypeptide(L)'
;MTVRSTASTPDLSSKDPNWWRQAVIYQVYPRSFADADGDGLGDLRGVTQRLTHLAALGVDALWLSPFYPSELADGGYDVDDYRDVDPRLGTLDDFDELAAEAHRLGLKVIVDLVPNHTSHRHAWFREALAAGPGSAARDRYVFRDGRGAHGELPPTDWQSVFGGSAWQRVPDGQWYLHLFAPQQPDLNWENEQVRADFRTTLKFWCDRGVDGFRVDVAHALVKDLTEPLRDLGAPELSGEAALAQFAPGTHPFYDRDDVHEVYRDWRKILDAYTPPRTAVAEAWVPGPRRVLYARPDELGQAFNFEYLQTGWDAAELREVITGSLADARAAGASATWVLSNHDVVRHATRLVLPPDTDTDAWLLSGGRAPAVDPAAGLRRGPARRRC
;
A
#
# COMPACT_ATOMS: atom_id res chain seq x y z
N MET A 1 -39.44 -26.71 4.20
CA MET A 1 -38.71 -26.28 5.40
C MET A 1 -37.25 -26.12 5.02
N THR A 2 -36.84 -24.91 4.68
CA THR A 2 -35.43 -24.61 4.37
C THR A 2 -34.72 -24.42 5.70
N VAL A 3 -33.85 -25.36 6.06
CA VAL A 3 -32.98 -25.22 7.22
C VAL A 3 -32.12 -23.97 6.99
N ARG A 4 -32.42 -22.88 7.70
CA ARG A 4 -31.48 -21.77 7.82
C ARG A 4 -30.27 -22.35 8.52
N SER A 5 -29.18 -22.52 7.78
CA SER A 5 -27.86 -22.72 8.36
C SER A 5 -27.66 -21.59 9.36
N THR A 6 -27.59 -21.94 10.64
CA THR A 6 -27.13 -21.03 11.67
C THR A 6 -25.70 -20.70 11.29
N ALA A 7 -25.45 -19.49 10.78
CA ALA A 7 -24.09 -19.04 10.50
C ALA A 7 -23.29 -19.21 11.79
N SER A 8 -22.37 -20.17 11.81
CA SER A 8 -21.42 -20.30 12.91
C SER A 8 -20.66 -18.99 13.01
N THR A 9 -20.51 -18.45 14.21
CA THR A 9 -19.61 -17.32 14.44
C THR A 9 -18.25 -17.66 13.81
N PRO A 10 -17.71 -16.81 12.92
CA PRO A 10 -16.44 -17.12 12.27
C PRO A 10 -15.35 -17.29 13.33
N ASP A 11 -14.51 -18.31 13.15
CA ASP A 11 -13.35 -18.54 14.01
C ASP A 11 -12.29 -17.50 13.68
N LEU A 12 -12.24 -16.43 14.46
CA LEU A 12 -11.21 -15.39 14.32
C LEU A 12 -9.96 -15.70 15.13
N SER A 13 -9.86 -16.90 15.69
CA SER A 13 -8.69 -17.28 16.47
C SER A 13 -7.45 -17.37 15.59
N SER A 14 -6.29 -17.26 16.23
CA SER A 14 -4.99 -17.41 15.59
C SER A 14 -4.74 -18.78 14.94
N LYS A 15 -5.69 -19.72 15.04
CA LYS A 15 -5.62 -21.06 14.45
C LYS A 15 -6.42 -21.19 13.15
N ASP A 16 -7.34 -20.28 12.86
CA ASP A 16 -8.07 -20.30 11.58
C ASP A 16 -7.19 -19.69 10.47
N PRO A 17 -6.80 -20.45 9.44
CA PRO A 17 -6.08 -19.91 8.29
C PRO A 17 -6.87 -18.83 7.50
N ASN A 18 -8.17 -18.68 7.76
CA ASN A 18 -9.06 -17.72 7.11
C ASN A 18 -9.53 -16.57 8.02
N TRP A 19 -8.90 -16.36 9.18
CA TRP A 19 -9.27 -15.30 10.14
C TRP A 19 -9.46 -13.93 9.46
N TRP A 20 -8.59 -13.61 8.50
CA TRP A 20 -8.55 -12.35 7.75
C TRP A 20 -9.78 -12.09 6.89
N ARG A 21 -10.54 -13.12 6.49
CA ARG A 21 -11.72 -12.96 5.63
C ARG A 21 -12.85 -12.23 6.32
N GLN A 22 -12.90 -12.24 7.65
CA GLN A 22 -13.96 -11.65 8.47
C GLN A 22 -13.42 -10.67 9.52
N ALA A 23 -12.11 -10.38 9.49
CA ALA A 23 -11.43 -9.55 10.46
C ALA A 23 -11.77 -8.06 10.31
N VAL A 24 -11.85 -7.38 11.45
CA VAL A 24 -11.81 -5.92 11.55
C VAL A 24 -10.37 -5.51 11.85
N ILE A 25 -9.75 -4.82 10.89
CA ILE A 25 -8.36 -4.38 10.98
C ILE A 25 -8.33 -2.90 11.37
N TYR A 26 -7.54 -2.55 12.37
CA TYR A 26 -7.31 -1.17 12.79
C TYR A 26 -5.98 -0.66 12.24
N GLN A 27 -6.04 0.31 11.32
CA GLN A 27 -4.83 0.97 10.84
C GLN A 27 -4.27 1.93 11.89
N VAL A 28 -2.99 1.76 12.21
CA VAL A 28 -2.19 2.61 13.09
C VAL A 28 -1.14 3.30 12.24
N TYR A 29 -1.10 4.64 12.32
CA TYR A 29 0.01 5.44 11.80
C TYR A 29 0.94 5.75 12.99
N PRO A 30 2.07 5.03 13.16
CA PRO A 30 2.81 4.99 14.44
C PRO A 30 3.17 6.38 14.96
N ARG A 31 3.71 7.22 14.06
CA ARG A 31 4.16 8.61 14.32
C ARG A 31 3.10 9.52 14.95
N SER A 32 1.82 9.20 14.78
CA SER A 32 0.71 10.06 15.22
C SER A 32 -0.24 9.35 16.19
N PHE A 33 0.13 8.16 16.70
CA PHE A 33 -0.79 7.34 17.48
C PHE A 33 -0.63 7.51 18.99
N ALA A 34 0.56 7.22 19.52
CA ALA A 34 0.85 7.35 20.94
C ALA A 34 2.37 7.49 21.14
N ASP A 35 2.75 8.53 21.88
CA ASP A 35 4.12 8.87 22.28
C ASP A 35 4.37 8.32 23.69
N ALA A 36 5.38 7.46 23.84
CA ALA A 36 5.71 6.81 25.11
C ALA A 36 6.84 7.49 25.88
N ASP A 37 7.70 8.26 25.23
CA ASP A 37 8.88 8.89 25.85
C ASP A 37 8.78 10.42 26.00
N GLY A 38 7.75 11.02 25.42
CA GLY A 38 7.38 12.43 25.55
C GLY A 38 8.11 13.36 24.59
N ASP A 39 8.70 12.84 23.50
CA ASP A 39 9.42 13.65 22.51
C ASP A 39 8.50 14.37 21.49
N GLY A 40 7.19 14.08 21.52
CA GLY A 40 6.17 14.62 20.62
C GLY A 40 5.90 13.79 19.38
N LEU A 41 6.57 12.65 19.20
CA LEU A 41 6.40 11.69 18.12
C LEU A 41 5.83 10.38 18.67
N GLY A 42 4.85 9.80 17.98
CA GLY A 42 4.38 8.46 18.35
C GLY A 42 5.39 7.38 17.98
N ASP A 43 5.52 6.36 18.84
CA ASP A 43 6.55 5.31 18.74
C ASP A 43 5.96 3.90 18.97
N LEU A 44 6.75 2.84 18.70
CA LEU A 44 6.28 1.46 18.83
C LEU A 44 5.91 1.09 20.26
N ARG A 45 6.63 1.60 21.27
CA ARG A 45 6.30 1.36 22.68
C ARG A 45 4.96 2.01 23.05
N GLY A 46 4.67 3.18 22.50
CA GLY A 46 3.39 3.87 22.63
C GLY A 46 2.26 3.08 22.00
N VAL A 47 2.48 2.49 20.81
CA VAL A 47 1.52 1.54 20.21
C VAL A 47 1.28 0.36 21.16
N THR A 48 2.34 -0.27 21.68
CA THR A 48 2.26 -1.41 22.62
C THR A 48 1.41 -1.07 23.85
N GLN A 49 1.62 0.10 24.46
CA GLN A 49 0.84 0.56 25.61
C GLN A 49 -0.66 0.73 25.33
N ARG A 50 -1.04 0.91 24.06
CA ARG A 50 -2.44 1.09 23.63
C ARG A 50 -3.10 -0.19 23.11
N LEU A 51 -2.39 -1.31 23.01
CA LEU A 51 -2.96 -2.57 22.51
C LEU A 51 -4.16 -3.05 23.33
N THR A 52 -4.15 -2.85 24.66
CA THR A 52 -5.31 -3.18 25.51
C THR A 52 -6.56 -2.37 25.13
N HIS A 53 -6.38 -1.11 24.72
CA HIS A 53 -7.49 -0.29 24.23
C HIS A 53 -8.02 -0.80 22.88
N LEU A 54 -7.12 -1.18 21.96
CA LEU A 54 -7.52 -1.75 20.67
C LEU A 54 -8.24 -3.09 20.84
N ALA A 55 -7.75 -3.97 21.72
CA ALA A 55 -8.44 -5.21 22.05
C ALA A 55 -9.84 -4.94 22.64
N ALA A 56 -9.98 -3.96 23.53
CA ALA A 56 -11.28 -3.56 24.08
C ALA A 56 -12.23 -2.93 23.05
N LEU A 57 -11.70 -2.29 22.00
CA LEU A 57 -12.48 -1.80 20.86
C LEU A 57 -13.10 -2.96 20.04
N GLY A 58 -12.55 -4.17 20.15
CA GLY A 58 -13.04 -5.38 19.49
C GLY A 58 -12.53 -5.53 18.06
N VAL A 59 -11.34 -4.99 17.76
CA VAL A 59 -10.64 -5.23 16.49
C VAL A 59 -9.88 -6.55 16.57
N ASP A 60 -9.66 -7.18 15.43
CA ASP A 60 -9.01 -8.50 15.34
C ASP A 60 -7.52 -8.37 14.98
N ALA A 61 -7.13 -7.24 14.39
CA ALA A 61 -5.77 -6.97 13.96
C ALA A 61 -5.42 -5.48 14.05
N LEU A 62 -4.14 -5.19 14.18
CA LEU A 62 -3.57 -3.89 13.86
C LEU A 62 -2.75 -3.96 12.57
N TRP A 63 -2.88 -2.93 11.73
CA TRP A 63 -2.03 -2.68 10.57
C TRP A 63 -1.17 -1.45 10.85
N LEU A 64 0.14 -1.63 10.91
CA LEU A 64 1.11 -0.56 11.06
C LEU A 64 1.48 0.00 9.67
N SER A 65 1.20 1.28 9.43
CA SER A 65 1.87 2.05 8.37
C SER A 65 3.40 2.07 8.60
N PRO A 66 4.23 2.41 7.59
CA PRO A 66 5.68 2.26 7.66
C PRO A 66 6.32 2.85 8.92
N PHE A 67 7.14 2.03 9.56
CA PHE A 67 7.96 2.39 10.73
C PHE A 67 9.46 2.12 10.47
N TYR A 68 9.82 1.91 9.20
CA TYR A 68 11.18 1.69 8.74
C TYR A 68 12.00 2.99 8.75
N PRO A 69 13.35 2.91 8.83
CA PRO A 69 14.21 4.08 8.61
C PRO A 69 13.85 4.80 7.30
N SER A 70 13.67 6.12 7.38
CA SER A 70 13.20 6.97 6.28
C SER A 70 13.50 8.44 6.58
N GLU A 71 13.52 9.35 5.60
CA GLU A 71 13.57 10.81 5.87
C GLU A 71 12.22 11.49 5.67
N LEU A 72 11.16 10.70 5.51
CA LEU A 72 9.78 11.17 5.42
C LEU A 72 9.53 12.08 4.21
N ALA A 73 10.26 11.85 3.11
CA ALA A 73 9.93 12.47 1.84
C ALA A 73 8.49 12.13 1.43
N ASP A 74 8.03 10.95 1.82
CA ASP A 74 6.65 10.49 1.66
C ASP A 74 6.16 9.80 2.95
N GLY A 75 6.30 10.47 4.09
CA GLY A 75 5.69 10.02 5.36
C GLY A 75 6.14 8.65 5.87
N GLY A 76 7.28 8.12 5.41
CA GLY A 76 7.80 6.79 5.78
C GLY A 76 7.83 5.77 4.64
N TYR A 77 7.22 6.08 3.49
CA TYR A 77 7.21 5.20 2.31
C TYR A 77 8.52 5.27 1.50
N ASP A 78 9.34 6.30 1.70
CA ASP A 78 10.74 6.34 1.27
C ASP A 78 11.65 5.55 2.22
N VAL A 79 11.74 4.23 2.02
CA VAL A 79 12.44 3.29 2.94
C VAL A 79 13.96 3.24 2.71
N ASP A 80 14.74 3.56 3.75
CA ASP A 80 16.21 3.47 3.78
C ASP A 80 16.71 2.04 4.08
N ASP A 81 15.99 1.26 4.90
CA ASP A 81 16.25 -0.15 5.22
C ASP A 81 14.94 -0.90 5.57
N TYR A 82 14.58 -1.91 4.77
CA TYR A 82 13.34 -2.67 4.96
C TYR A 82 13.32 -3.63 6.15
N ARG A 83 14.48 -3.88 6.78
CA ARG A 83 14.64 -4.90 7.83
C ARG A 83 15.14 -4.29 9.14
N ASP A 84 14.86 -3.01 9.34
CA ASP A 84 15.13 -2.32 10.59
C ASP A 84 13.95 -1.42 10.98
N VAL A 85 13.97 -0.91 12.20
CA VAL A 85 13.02 0.07 12.71
C VAL A 85 13.67 1.44 12.68
N ASP A 86 12.92 2.48 12.30
CA ASP A 86 13.39 3.85 12.42
C ASP A 86 13.81 4.12 13.87
N PRO A 87 15.04 4.56 14.14
CA PRO A 87 15.52 4.76 15.51
C PRO A 87 14.73 5.83 16.28
N ARG A 88 13.95 6.67 15.58
CA ARG A 88 13.01 7.62 16.19
C ARG A 88 11.71 6.98 16.67
N LEU A 89 11.41 5.75 16.24
CA LEU A 89 10.20 5.01 16.57
C LEU A 89 10.46 3.80 17.49
N GLY A 90 11.74 3.47 17.72
CA GLY A 90 12.17 2.39 18.58
C GLY A 90 13.21 1.50 17.92
N THR A 91 13.16 0.22 18.27
CA THR A 91 14.12 -0.81 17.85
C THR A 91 13.40 -2.06 17.36
N LEU A 92 14.14 -3.01 16.77
CA LEU A 92 13.61 -4.33 16.47
C LEU A 92 13.12 -5.07 17.72
N ASP A 93 13.76 -4.88 18.88
CA ASP A 93 13.32 -5.46 20.15
C ASP A 93 11.96 -4.88 20.58
N ASP A 94 11.75 -3.56 20.41
CA ASP A 94 10.44 -2.93 20.68
C ASP A 94 9.35 -3.46 19.76
N PHE A 95 9.68 -3.78 18.50
CA PHE A 95 8.76 -4.44 17.58
C PHE A 95 8.42 -5.85 18.03
N ASP A 96 9.42 -6.64 18.44
CA ASP A 96 9.22 -8.01 18.92
C ASP A 96 8.35 -8.02 20.20
N GLU A 97 8.53 -7.04 21.11
CA GLU A 97 7.67 -6.83 22.27
C GLU A 97 6.23 -6.48 21.88
N LEU A 98 6.05 -5.58 20.91
CA LEU A 98 4.74 -5.20 20.38
C LEU A 98 4.02 -6.42 19.80
N ALA A 99 4.70 -7.21 18.98
CA ALA A 99 4.13 -8.40 18.35
C ALA A 99 3.72 -9.45 19.39
N ALA A 100 4.59 -9.71 20.37
CA ALA A 100 4.30 -10.62 21.46
C ALA A 100 3.08 -10.17 22.30
N GLU A 101 2.99 -8.88 22.63
CA GLU A 101 1.88 -8.34 23.40
C GLU A 101 0.57 -8.35 22.60
N ALA A 102 0.62 -8.02 21.31
CA ALA A 102 -0.54 -8.11 20.42
C ALA A 102 -1.08 -9.54 20.39
N HIS A 103 -0.21 -10.53 20.18
CA HIS A 103 -0.60 -11.94 20.18
C HIS A 103 -1.13 -12.40 21.54
N ARG A 104 -0.55 -11.95 22.66
CA ARG A 104 -1.06 -12.23 24.02
C ARG A 104 -2.49 -11.73 24.22
N LEU A 105 -2.82 -10.61 23.59
CA LEU A 105 -4.16 -10.01 23.60
C LEU A 105 -5.10 -10.58 22.53
N GLY A 106 -4.64 -11.53 21.72
CA GLY A 106 -5.40 -12.15 20.64
C GLY A 106 -5.52 -11.30 19.37
N LEU A 107 -4.72 -10.23 19.24
CA LEU A 107 -4.64 -9.38 18.06
C LEU A 107 -3.64 -9.94 17.05
N LYS A 108 -3.90 -9.72 15.77
CA LYS A 108 -2.98 -10.02 14.66
C LYS A 108 -2.18 -8.79 14.24
N VAL A 109 -0.93 -8.97 13.83
CA VAL A 109 -0.04 -7.87 13.42
C VAL A 109 0.15 -7.88 11.91
N ILE A 110 -0.23 -6.78 11.26
CA ILE A 110 0.02 -6.51 9.84
C ILE A 110 1.00 -5.35 9.74
N VAL A 111 1.95 -5.43 8.82
CA VAL A 111 2.89 -4.33 8.52
C VAL A 111 2.77 -3.91 7.07
N ASP A 112 3.07 -2.64 6.78
CA ASP A 112 3.17 -2.15 5.41
C ASP A 112 4.41 -2.71 4.72
N LEU A 113 4.33 -3.02 3.43
CA LEU A 113 5.45 -3.40 2.60
C LEU A 113 5.47 -2.48 1.39
N VAL A 114 6.62 -1.84 1.14
CA VAL A 114 6.78 -0.81 0.09
C VAL A 114 7.70 -1.30 -1.03
N PRO A 115 7.21 -2.16 -1.94
CA PRO A 115 8.07 -2.87 -2.88
C PRO A 115 8.40 -2.13 -4.17
N ASN A 116 7.70 -1.05 -4.49
CA ASN A 116 7.84 -0.41 -5.79
C ASN A 116 9.17 0.37 -5.93
N HIS A 117 9.59 1.02 -4.86
CA HIS A 117 10.72 1.93 -4.79
C HIS A 117 11.40 1.83 -3.43
N THR A 118 12.66 2.24 -3.34
CA THR A 118 13.34 2.50 -2.06
C THR A 118 13.51 4.00 -1.88
N SER A 119 14.02 4.44 -0.73
CA SER A 119 14.63 5.77 -0.62
C SER A 119 15.90 5.88 -1.47
N HIS A 120 16.18 7.08 -1.99
CA HIS A 120 17.46 7.43 -2.60
C HIS A 120 18.66 7.32 -1.64
N ARG A 121 18.42 7.23 -0.33
CA ARG A 121 19.45 6.98 0.69
C ARG A 121 19.69 5.50 0.95
N HIS A 122 18.82 4.62 0.47
CA HIS A 122 18.98 3.17 0.56
C HIS A 122 20.35 2.77 0.00
N ALA A 123 20.99 1.80 0.67
CA ALA A 123 22.37 1.41 0.36
C ALA A 123 22.55 1.02 -1.12
N TRP A 124 21.55 0.35 -1.71
CA TRP A 124 21.60 -0.02 -3.12
C TRP A 124 21.55 1.17 -4.08
N PHE A 125 20.77 2.22 -3.81
CA PHE A 125 20.70 3.37 -4.72
C PHE A 125 22.01 4.15 -4.67
N ARG A 126 22.57 4.31 -3.47
CA ARG A 126 23.90 4.93 -3.30
C ARG A 126 25.00 4.15 -4.03
N GLU A 127 24.95 2.81 -3.96
CA GLU A 127 25.85 1.93 -4.71
C GLU A 127 25.63 2.07 -6.23
N ALA A 128 24.37 2.10 -6.69
CA ALA A 128 24.01 2.29 -8.09
C ALA A 128 24.53 3.62 -8.67
N LEU A 129 24.47 4.70 -7.89
CA LEU A 129 25.03 6.00 -8.27
C LEU A 129 26.56 5.96 -8.31
N ALA A 130 27.21 5.32 -7.34
CA ALA A 130 28.67 5.24 -7.27
C ALA A 130 29.27 4.34 -8.34
N ALA A 131 28.61 3.22 -8.68
CA ALA A 131 29.09 2.25 -9.65
C ALA A 131 28.86 2.69 -11.11
N GLY A 132 27.83 3.51 -11.36
CA GLY A 132 27.56 4.09 -12.67
C GLY A 132 26.95 3.13 -13.71
N PRO A 133 26.79 3.60 -14.96
CA PRO A 133 26.08 2.88 -16.02
C PRO A 133 26.69 1.50 -16.35
N GLY A 134 25.81 0.51 -16.58
CA GLY A 134 26.20 -0.86 -16.96
C GLY A 134 26.68 -1.77 -15.81
N SER A 135 26.65 -1.28 -14.56
CA SER A 135 27.00 -2.09 -13.40
C SER A 135 25.80 -2.87 -12.85
N ALA A 136 26.07 -4.04 -12.25
CA ALA A 136 25.01 -4.85 -11.62
C ALA A 136 24.27 -4.12 -10.48
N ALA A 137 24.93 -3.17 -9.81
CA ALA A 137 24.31 -2.31 -8.80
C ALA A 137 23.30 -1.35 -9.44
N ARG A 138 23.64 -0.80 -10.62
CA ARG A 138 22.76 0.08 -11.40
C ARG A 138 21.49 -0.62 -11.83
N ASP A 139 21.60 -1.88 -12.25
CA ASP A 139 20.50 -2.69 -12.75
C ASP A 139 19.42 -3.02 -11.71
N ARG A 140 19.65 -2.72 -10.41
CA ARG A 140 18.62 -2.86 -9.36
C ARG A 140 17.54 -1.78 -9.45
N TYR A 141 17.79 -0.70 -10.17
CA TYR A 141 16.86 0.41 -10.38
C TYR A 141 16.64 0.65 -11.87
N VAL A 142 15.59 1.40 -12.21
CA VAL A 142 15.29 1.74 -13.60
C VAL A 142 16.07 2.99 -14.01
N PHE A 143 17.28 2.79 -14.56
CA PHE A 143 18.09 3.84 -15.19
C PHE A 143 18.03 3.78 -16.71
N ARG A 144 17.94 4.93 -17.38
CA ARG A 144 17.86 5.03 -18.83
C ARG A 144 18.60 6.25 -19.37
N ASP A 145 19.09 6.11 -20.59
CA ASP A 145 19.68 7.25 -21.30
C ASP A 145 18.56 8.21 -21.72
N GLY A 146 18.85 9.51 -21.62
CA GLY A 146 17.91 10.55 -22.03
C GLY A 146 17.80 10.66 -23.55
N ARG A 147 16.75 11.35 -24.00
CA ARG A 147 16.58 11.77 -25.40
C ARG A 147 17.30 13.11 -25.65
N GLY A 148 17.38 13.52 -26.92
CA GLY A 148 18.08 14.75 -27.33
C GLY A 148 19.54 14.50 -27.73
N ALA A 149 20.24 15.54 -28.18
CA ALA A 149 21.59 15.41 -28.71
C ALA A 149 22.64 15.06 -27.63
N HIS A 150 22.33 15.37 -26.38
CA HIS A 150 23.18 15.19 -25.21
C HIS A 150 22.46 14.47 -24.05
N GLY A 151 21.34 13.79 -24.34
CA GLY A 151 20.53 13.12 -23.31
C GLY A 151 19.86 14.10 -22.34
N GLU A 152 19.60 15.32 -22.78
CA GLU A 152 19.05 16.43 -21.99
C GLU A 152 17.54 16.36 -21.77
N LEU A 153 16.84 15.50 -22.53
CA LEU A 153 15.40 15.26 -22.39
C LEU A 153 15.16 13.92 -21.69
N PRO A 154 14.06 13.78 -20.93
CA PRO A 154 13.75 12.52 -20.27
C PRO A 154 13.50 11.38 -21.28
N PRO A 155 13.74 10.12 -20.89
CA PRO A 155 13.53 8.94 -21.73
C PRO A 155 12.11 8.83 -22.29
N THR A 156 11.10 9.20 -21.50
CA THR A 156 9.68 9.22 -21.89
C THR A 156 8.98 10.48 -21.36
N ASP A 157 7.72 10.67 -21.76
CA ASP A 157 6.80 11.70 -21.27
C ASP A 157 6.08 11.36 -19.95
N TRP A 158 6.46 10.26 -19.29
CA TRP A 158 5.82 9.80 -18.06
C TRP A 158 5.89 10.86 -16.95
N GLN A 159 4.80 10.99 -16.19
CA GLN A 159 4.68 11.94 -15.08
C GLN A 159 4.70 11.22 -13.73
N SER A 160 5.27 11.89 -12.73
CA SER A 160 5.16 11.48 -11.33
C SER A 160 3.74 11.75 -10.82
N VAL A 161 3.25 10.89 -9.92
CA VAL A 161 2.00 11.09 -9.19
C VAL A 161 2.00 12.40 -8.41
N PHE A 162 3.17 12.83 -7.92
CA PHE A 162 3.32 14.10 -7.18
C PHE A 162 3.61 15.31 -8.09
N GLY A 163 3.52 15.12 -9.41
CA GLY A 163 3.64 16.16 -10.41
C GLY A 163 5.05 16.31 -11.00
N GLY A 164 5.08 16.74 -12.27
CA GLY A 164 6.31 16.83 -13.05
C GLY A 164 6.75 15.50 -13.65
N SER A 165 7.94 15.47 -14.25
CA SER A 165 8.46 14.27 -14.89
C SER A 165 8.68 13.15 -13.86
N ALA A 166 8.40 11.90 -14.27
CA ALA A 166 8.78 10.70 -13.51
C ALA A 166 10.27 10.36 -13.64
N TRP A 167 11.07 11.20 -14.30
CA TRP A 167 12.48 10.97 -14.54
C TRP A 167 13.33 12.08 -13.93
N GLN A 168 14.36 11.68 -13.21
CA GLN A 168 15.35 12.59 -12.65
C GLN A 168 16.75 12.30 -13.20
N ARG A 169 17.38 13.31 -13.79
CA ARG A 169 18.73 13.20 -14.35
C ARG A 169 19.78 13.21 -13.25
N VAL A 170 20.77 12.33 -13.36
CA VAL A 170 21.95 12.27 -12.48
C VAL A 170 23.21 12.81 -13.18
N PRO A 171 24.29 13.16 -12.44
CA PRO A 171 25.46 13.82 -13.02
C PRO A 171 26.16 13.07 -14.15
N ASP A 172 26.05 11.74 -14.17
CA ASP A 172 26.62 10.89 -15.23
C ASP A 172 25.83 10.93 -16.57
N GLY A 173 24.70 11.64 -16.59
CA GLY A 173 23.90 11.89 -17.79
C GLY A 173 22.68 10.99 -17.95
N GLN A 174 22.60 9.87 -17.22
CA GLN A 174 21.40 9.02 -17.22
C GLN A 174 20.27 9.62 -16.38
N TRP A 175 19.08 9.06 -16.57
CA TRP A 175 17.88 9.37 -15.81
C TRP A 175 17.44 8.14 -15.02
N TYR A 176 17.01 8.31 -13.78
CA TYR A 176 16.31 7.25 -13.04
C TYR A 176 14.82 7.53 -12.97
N LEU A 177 14.04 6.46 -12.98
CA LEU A 177 12.59 6.51 -12.80
C LEU A 177 12.24 6.72 -11.32
N HIS A 178 11.26 7.57 -11.08
CA HIS A 178 10.55 7.71 -9.81
C HIS A 178 9.07 8.00 -10.11
N LEU A 179 8.18 7.05 -9.85
CA LEU A 179 6.74 7.26 -10.07
C LEU A 179 6.13 8.20 -9.02
N PHE A 180 6.82 8.39 -7.90
CA PHE A 180 6.43 9.27 -6.79
C PHE A 180 7.47 10.38 -6.62
N ALA A 181 7.92 10.67 -5.40
CA ALA A 181 8.91 11.72 -5.16
C ALA A 181 10.26 11.37 -5.81
N PRO A 182 11.10 12.36 -6.21
CA PRO A 182 12.44 12.10 -6.70
C PRO A 182 13.33 11.31 -5.71
N GLN A 183 12.99 11.36 -4.43
CA GLN A 183 13.61 10.61 -3.35
C GLN A 183 13.21 9.12 -3.30
N GLN A 184 12.28 8.68 -4.15
CA GLN A 184 11.75 7.33 -4.25
C GLN A 184 12.11 6.68 -5.61
N PRO A 185 13.40 6.39 -5.89
CA PRO A 185 13.80 5.70 -7.11
C PRO A 185 13.15 4.32 -7.22
N ASP A 186 12.51 4.07 -8.36
CA ASP A 186 11.82 2.82 -8.66
C ASP A 186 12.80 1.64 -8.84
N LEU A 187 12.48 0.54 -8.17
CA LEU A 187 13.20 -0.72 -8.29
C LEU A 187 12.90 -1.38 -9.63
N ASN A 188 13.92 -2.05 -10.18
CA ASN A 188 13.78 -2.88 -11.36
C ASN A 188 13.37 -4.31 -10.98
N TRP A 189 12.08 -4.62 -11.09
CA TRP A 189 11.53 -5.94 -10.76
C TRP A 189 11.84 -7.05 -11.78
N GLU A 190 12.51 -6.76 -12.89
CA GLU A 190 13.12 -7.78 -13.74
C GLU A 190 14.43 -8.33 -13.14
N ASN A 191 15.03 -7.61 -12.18
CA ASN A 191 16.27 -8.00 -11.53
C ASN A 191 16.01 -9.04 -10.42
N GLU A 192 16.63 -10.22 -10.54
CA GLU A 192 16.47 -11.29 -9.55
C GLU A 192 17.04 -10.95 -8.16
N GLN A 193 18.01 -10.03 -8.04
CA GLN A 193 18.49 -9.57 -6.73
C GLN A 193 17.39 -8.81 -5.98
N VAL A 194 16.59 -8.00 -6.68
CA VAL A 194 15.44 -7.29 -6.11
C VAL A 194 14.40 -8.31 -5.65
N ARG A 195 14.03 -9.27 -6.51
CA ARG A 195 13.09 -10.34 -6.16
C ARG A 195 13.55 -11.11 -4.94
N ALA A 196 14.80 -11.55 -4.91
CA ALA A 196 15.36 -12.35 -3.82
C ALA A 196 15.43 -11.58 -2.48
N ASP A 197 15.72 -10.29 -2.50
CA ASP A 197 15.74 -9.48 -1.28
C ASP A 197 14.33 -9.32 -0.70
N PHE A 198 13.31 -9.05 -1.51
CA PHE A 198 11.93 -8.99 -1.01
C PHE A 198 11.42 -10.32 -0.47
N ARG A 199 11.83 -11.46 -1.05
CA ARG A 199 11.57 -12.78 -0.43
C ARG A 199 12.20 -12.90 0.96
N THR A 200 13.35 -12.25 1.17
CA THR A 200 14.07 -12.26 2.44
C THR A 200 13.42 -11.30 3.43
N THR A 201 13.00 -10.12 2.99
CA THR A 201 12.23 -9.13 3.77
C THR A 201 10.90 -9.71 4.26
N LEU A 202 10.15 -10.40 3.40
CA LEU A 202 8.92 -11.10 3.82
C LEU A 202 9.20 -12.10 4.95
N LYS A 203 10.20 -12.96 4.80
CA LYS A 203 10.57 -13.94 5.84
C LYS A 203 11.02 -13.26 7.12
N PHE A 204 11.86 -12.23 7.02
CA PHE A 204 12.38 -11.48 8.15
C PHE A 204 11.26 -10.98 9.09
N TRP A 205 10.20 -10.44 8.51
CA TRP A 205 9.05 -9.93 9.27
C TRP A 205 8.12 -11.07 9.74
N CYS A 206 7.86 -12.07 8.89
CA CYS A 206 7.08 -13.25 9.29
C CYS A 206 7.69 -14.01 10.47
N ASP A 207 9.02 -14.13 10.49
CA ASP A 207 9.80 -14.79 11.54
C ASP A 207 9.78 -14.00 12.86
N ARG A 208 9.46 -12.70 12.80
CA ARG A 208 9.22 -11.81 13.95
C ARG A 208 7.76 -11.71 14.38
N GLY A 209 6.90 -12.60 13.88
CA GLY A 209 5.51 -12.68 14.31
C GLY A 209 4.54 -11.80 13.52
N VAL A 210 4.94 -11.21 12.40
CA VAL A 210 3.97 -10.60 11.46
C VAL A 210 3.02 -11.67 10.93
N ASP A 211 1.73 -11.38 11.00
CA ASP A 211 0.63 -12.23 10.52
C ASP A 211 0.23 -11.92 9.07
N GLY A 212 0.62 -10.75 8.55
CA GLY A 212 0.42 -10.41 7.15
C GLY A 212 0.95 -9.04 6.73
N PHE A 213 0.73 -8.69 5.46
CA PHE A 213 1.27 -7.47 4.86
C PHE A 213 0.18 -6.64 4.17
N ARG A 214 0.24 -5.32 4.28
CA ARG A 214 -0.37 -4.43 3.29
C ARG A 214 0.69 -4.10 2.26
N VAL A 215 0.44 -4.38 0.99
CA VAL A 215 1.40 -4.16 -0.08
C VAL A 215 1.07 -2.83 -0.75
N ASP A 216 1.92 -1.83 -0.49
CA ASP A 216 1.87 -0.49 -1.07
C ASP A 216 2.03 -0.54 -2.60
N VAL A 217 1.19 0.24 -3.29
CA VAL A 217 1.24 0.42 -4.76
C VAL A 217 1.49 -0.91 -5.49
N ALA A 218 0.73 -1.93 -5.11
CA ALA A 218 0.92 -3.32 -5.56
C ALA A 218 0.78 -3.50 -7.08
N HIS A 219 0.23 -2.51 -7.78
CA HIS A 219 0.00 -2.58 -9.20
C HIS A 219 1.15 -1.96 -10.02
N ALA A 220 2.20 -1.40 -9.41
CA ALA A 220 3.26 -0.67 -10.14
C ALA A 220 4.63 -1.35 -10.21
N LEU A 221 4.81 -2.55 -9.62
CA LEU A 221 6.14 -3.15 -9.45
C LEU A 221 6.83 -3.43 -10.80
N VAL A 222 6.13 -4.03 -11.75
CA VAL A 222 6.67 -4.41 -13.05
C VAL A 222 6.38 -3.34 -14.09
N LYS A 223 7.37 -3.00 -14.92
CA LYS A 223 7.31 -1.99 -15.98
C LYS A 223 7.64 -2.61 -17.33
N ASP A 224 7.07 -2.06 -18.40
CA ASP A 224 7.52 -2.29 -19.77
C ASP A 224 8.78 -1.46 -20.02
N LEU A 225 9.90 -2.16 -20.01
CA LEU A 225 11.22 -1.59 -20.15
C LEU A 225 11.83 -1.86 -21.54
N THR A 226 11.00 -2.31 -22.49
CA THR A 226 11.39 -2.61 -23.87
C THR A 226 11.78 -1.34 -24.62
N GLU A 227 12.97 -1.32 -25.21
CA GLU A 227 13.44 -0.18 -26.00
C GLU A 227 12.94 -0.24 -27.46
N PRO A 228 12.55 0.92 -28.06
CA PRO A 228 12.45 2.23 -27.44
C PRO A 228 11.27 2.29 -26.45
N LEU A 229 11.49 2.91 -25.29
CA LEU A 229 10.41 3.11 -24.31
C LEU A 229 9.22 3.86 -24.93
N ARG A 230 8.01 3.44 -24.53
CA ARG A 230 6.77 3.99 -25.06
C ARG A 230 6.33 5.24 -24.30
N ASP A 231 6.24 6.36 -25.00
CA ASP A 231 5.52 7.55 -24.55
C ASP A 231 4.01 7.25 -24.42
N LEU A 232 3.36 7.90 -23.46
CA LEU A 232 1.91 7.82 -23.23
C LEU A 232 1.14 8.76 -24.16
N GLY A 233 1.75 9.89 -24.55
CA GLY A 233 1.21 10.89 -25.47
C GLY A 233 0.51 12.06 -24.79
N ALA A 234 0.23 11.98 -23.49
CA ALA A 234 -0.32 13.07 -22.70
C ALA A 234 -0.04 12.89 -21.18
N PRO A 235 0.21 13.97 -20.41
CA PRO A 235 0.50 13.90 -18.97
C PRO A 235 -0.55 13.14 -18.15
N GLU A 236 -1.84 13.38 -18.42
CA GLU A 236 -2.97 12.78 -17.71
C GLU A 236 -3.05 11.25 -17.85
N LEU A 237 -2.39 10.70 -18.89
CA LEU A 237 -2.33 9.26 -19.11
C LEU A 237 -1.35 8.55 -18.18
N SER A 238 -0.55 9.30 -17.41
CA SER A 238 0.34 8.73 -16.39
C SER A 238 -0.38 8.40 -15.08
N GLY A 239 -1.61 8.89 -14.89
CA GLY A 239 -2.37 8.66 -13.66
C GLY A 239 -3.17 7.34 -13.68
N GLU A 240 -3.44 6.79 -12.50
CA GLU A 240 -4.19 5.53 -12.33
C GLU A 240 -5.60 5.59 -12.94
N ALA A 241 -6.23 6.77 -12.94
CA ALA A 241 -7.53 7.00 -13.59
C ALA A 241 -7.51 6.74 -15.11
N ALA A 242 -6.34 6.81 -15.74
CA ALA A 242 -6.19 6.53 -17.17
C ALA A 242 -6.13 5.04 -17.48
N LEU A 243 -6.00 4.13 -16.50
CA LEU A 243 -5.92 2.68 -16.74
C LEU A 243 -7.07 2.14 -17.60
N ALA A 244 -8.28 2.69 -17.46
CA ALA A 244 -9.44 2.30 -18.26
C ALA A 244 -9.32 2.65 -19.77
N GLN A 245 -8.36 3.50 -20.14
CA GLN A 245 -8.09 3.89 -21.53
C GLN A 245 -7.11 2.94 -22.23
N PHE A 246 -6.43 2.07 -21.48
CA PHE A 246 -5.51 1.08 -22.02
C PHE A 246 -6.18 -0.29 -22.11
N ALA A 247 -5.68 -1.13 -23.01
CA ALA A 247 -6.05 -2.55 -22.95
C ALA A 247 -5.58 -3.12 -21.58
N PRO A 248 -6.39 -3.97 -20.92
CA PRO A 248 -6.02 -4.60 -19.65
C PRO A 248 -4.60 -5.18 -19.68
N GLY A 249 -3.80 -4.93 -18.64
CA GLY A 249 -2.44 -5.50 -18.56
C GLY A 249 -1.37 -4.77 -19.38
N THR A 250 -1.72 -3.72 -20.14
CA THR A 250 -0.81 -3.13 -21.15
C THR A 250 -0.27 -1.75 -20.82
N HIS A 251 -0.62 -1.13 -19.69
CA HIS A 251 -0.03 0.17 -19.32
C HIS A 251 1.50 0.02 -19.11
N PRO A 252 2.35 1.03 -19.43
CA PRO A 252 3.79 0.87 -19.33
C PRO A 252 4.30 0.58 -17.92
N PHE A 253 3.63 1.06 -16.87
CA PHE A 253 4.14 0.89 -15.50
C PHE A 253 3.06 0.62 -14.44
N TYR A 254 1.81 0.41 -14.84
CA TYR A 254 0.73 0.08 -13.92
C TYR A 254 -0.03 -1.16 -14.38
N ASP A 255 -0.54 -1.93 -13.44
CA ASP A 255 -1.42 -3.08 -13.60
C ASP A 255 -1.02 -4.03 -14.74
N ARG A 256 0.29 -4.28 -14.89
CA ARG A 256 0.82 -5.22 -15.88
C ARG A 256 0.52 -6.66 -15.48
N ASP A 257 0.19 -7.52 -16.44
CA ASP A 257 -0.09 -8.93 -16.15
C ASP A 257 1.10 -9.66 -15.49
N ASP A 258 2.32 -9.24 -15.85
CA ASP A 258 3.57 -9.77 -15.31
C ASP A 258 3.70 -9.60 -13.77
N VAL A 259 3.01 -8.61 -13.19
CA VAL A 259 3.06 -8.35 -11.73
C VAL A 259 2.48 -9.52 -10.92
N HIS A 260 1.52 -10.24 -11.49
CA HIS A 260 0.87 -11.35 -10.80
C HIS A 260 1.82 -12.54 -10.56
N GLU A 261 2.89 -12.69 -11.36
CA GLU A 261 3.93 -13.70 -11.08
C GLU A 261 4.75 -13.36 -9.84
N VAL A 262 4.94 -12.08 -9.52
CA VAL A 262 5.57 -11.65 -8.27
C VAL A 262 4.73 -12.10 -7.07
N TYR A 263 3.42 -11.90 -7.13
CA TYR A 263 2.53 -12.24 -6.02
C TYR A 263 2.30 -13.73 -5.86
N ARG A 264 2.26 -14.52 -6.94
CA ARG A 264 2.27 -15.99 -6.85
C ARG A 264 3.54 -16.52 -6.20
N ASP A 265 4.67 -15.86 -6.44
CA ASP A 265 5.92 -16.21 -5.79
C ASP A 265 5.91 -15.90 -4.29
N TRP A 266 5.38 -14.72 -3.92
CA TRP A 266 5.22 -14.35 -2.51
C TRP A 266 4.23 -15.26 -1.77
N ARG A 267 3.12 -15.64 -2.41
CA ARG A 267 2.13 -16.57 -1.85
C ARG A 267 2.78 -17.86 -1.35
N LYS A 268 3.74 -18.43 -2.09
CA LYS A 268 4.50 -19.63 -1.66
C LYS A 268 5.22 -19.44 -0.33
N ILE A 269 5.77 -18.24 -0.09
CA ILE A 269 6.45 -17.91 1.16
C ILE A 269 5.42 -17.79 2.29
N LEU A 270 4.35 -17.03 2.05
CA LEU A 270 3.31 -16.79 3.05
C LEU A 270 2.59 -18.09 3.45
N ASP A 271 2.42 -19.04 2.53
CA ASP A 271 1.83 -20.36 2.77
C ASP A 271 2.74 -21.33 3.53
N ALA A 272 4.05 -21.06 3.59
CA ALA A 272 4.99 -21.90 4.33
C ALA A 272 4.87 -21.74 5.85
N TYR A 273 4.21 -20.67 6.32
CA TYR A 273 3.99 -20.41 7.75
C TYR A 273 2.73 -21.10 8.26
N THR A 274 2.66 -21.33 9.58
CA THR A 274 1.48 -21.93 10.24
C THR A 274 0.98 -21.03 11.37
N PRO A 275 -0.26 -20.48 11.27
CA PRO A 275 -1.11 -20.48 10.06
C PRO A 275 -0.45 -19.69 8.90
N PRO A 276 -0.92 -19.90 7.65
CA PRO A 276 -0.48 -19.09 6.51
C PRO A 276 -0.61 -17.60 6.79
N ARG A 277 0.34 -16.80 6.29
CA ARG A 277 0.30 -15.34 6.41
C ARG A 277 -0.64 -14.74 5.36
N THR A 278 -1.26 -13.61 5.68
CA THR A 278 -2.16 -12.91 4.75
C THR A 278 -1.46 -11.74 4.04
N ALA A 279 -2.01 -11.27 2.93
CA ALA A 279 -1.62 -10.00 2.36
C ALA A 279 -2.83 -9.27 1.77
N VAL A 280 -2.75 -7.95 1.68
CA VAL A 280 -3.74 -7.12 1.00
C VAL A 280 -3.04 -6.17 0.03
N ALA A 281 -3.45 -6.19 -1.24
CA ALA A 281 -2.99 -5.23 -2.23
C ALA A 281 -3.66 -3.87 -2.01
N GLU A 282 -2.84 -2.82 -1.95
CA GLU A 282 -3.23 -1.52 -2.45
C GLU A 282 -3.05 -1.50 -3.97
N ALA A 283 -4.15 -1.64 -4.70
CA ALA A 283 -4.16 -1.56 -6.15
C ALA A 283 -5.29 -0.63 -6.61
N TRP A 284 -4.92 0.53 -7.12
CA TRP A 284 -5.84 1.51 -7.72
C TRP A 284 -6.14 1.12 -9.16
N VAL A 285 -6.84 0.01 -9.31
CA VAL A 285 -7.15 -0.59 -10.61
C VAL A 285 -8.66 -0.79 -10.74
N PRO A 286 -9.21 -0.83 -11.96
CA PRO A 286 -10.65 -1.08 -12.17
C PRO A 286 -11.11 -2.41 -11.54
N GLY A 287 -12.36 -2.49 -11.07
CA GLY A 287 -12.95 -3.68 -10.42
C GLY A 287 -12.61 -5.05 -11.05
N PRO A 288 -12.77 -5.25 -12.37
CA PRO A 288 -12.43 -6.51 -13.04
C PRO A 288 -10.94 -6.90 -12.97
N ARG A 289 -10.04 -5.93 -12.77
CA ARG A 289 -8.60 -6.13 -12.58
C ARG A 289 -8.26 -6.33 -11.11
N ARG A 290 -8.93 -5.60 -10.21
CA ARG A 290 -8.72 -5.66 -8.76
C ARG A 290 -8.81 -7.08 -8.21
N VAL A 291 -9.76 -7.88 -8.72
CA VAL A 291 -9.95 -9.26 -8.26
C VAL A 291 -8.77 -10.20 -8.55
N LEU A 292 -7.92 -9.86 -9.52
CA LEU A 292 -6.75 -10.67 -9.88
C LEU A 292 -5.74 -10.73 -8.72
N TYR A 293 -5.49 -9.58 -8.09
CA TYR A 293 -4.61 -9.46 -6.91
C TYR A 293 -5.16 -10.21 -5.68
N ALA A 294 -6.48 -10.33 -5.59
CA ALA A 294 -7.17 -10.95 -4.45
C ALA A 294 -7.38 -12.47 -4.59
N ARG A 295 -6.81 -13.09 -5.64
CA ARG A 295 -6.93 -14.54 -5.84
C ARG A 295 -6.26 -15.33 -4.71
N PRO A 296 -6.73 -16.56 -4.42
CA PRO A 296 -6.14 -17.39 -3.37
C PRO A 296 -4.67 -17.77 -3.62
N ASP A 297 -4.22 -17.84 -4.87
CA ASP A 297 -2.83 -18.12 -5.25
C ASP A 297 -1.94 -16.87 -5.31
N GLU A 298 -2.47 -15.69 -4.95
CA GLU A 298 -1.75 -14.40 -4.93
C GLU A 298 -1.80 -13.74 -3.53
N LEU A 299 -2.30 -12.51 -3.38
CA LEU A 299 -2.30 -11.84 -2.08
C LEU A 299 -3.51 -12.25 -1.22
N GLY A 300 -4.61 -12.66 -1.83
CA GLY A 300 -5.84 -13.10 -1.14
C GLY A 300 -6.82 -11.97 -0.81
N GLN A 301 -6.35 -10.72 -0.74
CA GLN A 301 -7.18 -9.52 -0.61
C GLN A 301 -6.65 -8.37 -1.46
N ALA A 302 -7.55 -7.45 -1.83
CA ALA A 302 -7.21 -6.15 -2.40
C ALA A 302 -8.16 -5.10 -1.81
N PHE A 303 -7.68 -3.88 -1.59
CA PHE A 303 -8.51 -2.78 -1.11
C PHE A 303 -9.57 -2.39 -2.12
N ASN A 304 -10.79 -2.19 -1.62
CA ASN A 304 -11.91 -1.72 -2.42
C ASN A 304 -11.96 -0.18 -2.45
N PHE A 305 -11.11 0.42 -3.29
CA PHE A 305 -11.03 1.87 -3.38
C PHE A 305 -12.23 2.51 -4.09
N GLU A 306 -12.92 1.78 -4.97
CA GLU A 306 -14.20 2.21 -5.54
C GLU A 306 -15.19 2.53 -4.41
N TYR A 307 -15.28 1.67 -3.39
CA TYR A 307 -16.08 1.92 -2.19
C TYR A 307 -15.53 3.09 -1.35
N LEU A 308 -14.22 3.20 -1.20
CA LEU A 308 -13.59 4.31 -0.45
C LEU A 308 -13.95 5.67 -1.05
N GLN A 309 -13.94 5.76 -2.38
CA GLN A 309 -14.18 6.99 -3.15
C GLN A 309 -15.67 7.31 -3.32
N THR A 310 -16.56 6.33 -3.16
CA THR A 310 -18.01 6.55 -3.31
C THR A 310 -18.50 7.60 -2.32
N GLY A 311 -19.27 8.57 -2.85
CA GLY A 311 -19.85 9.65 -2.05
C GLY A 311 -20.97 9.18 -1.12
N TRP A 312 -21.60 10.13 -0.43
CA TRP A 312 -22.78 9.85 0.39
C TRP A 312 -24.05 9.77 -0.47
N ASP A 313 -24.13 8.76 -1.34
CA ASP A 313 -25.30 8.43 -2.16
C ASP A 313 -25.71 6.96 -2.00
N ALA A 314 -26.98 6.72 -1.70
CA ALA A 314 -27.46 5.38 -1.38
C ALA A 314 -27.56 4.44 -2.60
N ALA A 315 -27.76 4.97 -3.81
CA ALA A 315 -27.80 4.19 -5.03
C ALA A 315 -26.37 3.80 -5.45
N GLU A 316 -25.44 4.75 -5.46
CA GLU A 316 -24.03 4.49 -5.78
C GLU A 316 -23.41 3.49 -4.79
N LEU A 317 -23.61 3.69 -3.48
CA LEU A 317 -23.13 2.75 -2.47
C LEU A 317 -23.71 1.35 -2.67
N ARG A 318 -25.00 1.24 -3.01
CA ARG A 318 -25.62 -0.06 -3.29
C ARG A 318 -24.97 -0.73 -4.49
N GLU A 319 -24.78 0.01 -5.57
CA GLU A 319 -24.17 -0.48 -6.80
C GLU A 319 -22.76 -1.02 -6.51
N VAL A 320 -21.90 -0.19 -5.93
CA VAL A 320 -20.51 -0.57 -5.60
C VAL A 320 -20.46 -1.75 -4.63
N ILE A 321 -21.31 -1.78 -3.60
CA ILE A 321 -21.37 -2.91 -2.67
C ILE A 321 -21.76 -4.21 -3.40
N THR A 322 -22.81 -4.17 -4.22
CA THR A 322 -23.31 -5.36 -4.90
C THR A 322 -22.35 -5.87 -5.97
N GLY A 323 -21.73 -4.96 -6.75
CA GLY A 323 -20.70 -5.29 -7.73
C GLY A 323 -19.48 -5.91 -7.05
N SER A 324 -18.94 -5.27 -6.01
CA SER A 324 -17.78 -5.76 -5.26
C SER A 324 -17.99 -7.15 -4.67
N LEU A 325 -19.19 -7.45 -4.17
CA LEU A 325 -19.53 -8.77 -3.67
C LEU A 325 -19.68 -9.82 -4.79
N ALA A 326 -20.21 -9.43 -5.95
CA ALA A 326 -20.32 -10.32 -7.10
C ALA A 326 -18.94 -10.69 -7.65
N ASP A 327 -18.07 -9.69 -7.82
CA ASP A 327 -16.69 -9.83 -8.30
C ASP A 327 -15.85 -10.70 -7.35
N ALA A 328 -15.92 -10.42 -6.04
CA ALA A 328 -15.22 -11.23 -5.04
C ALA A 328 -15.67 -12.70 -5.06
N ARG A 329 -16.99 -12.96 -5.21
CA ARG A 329 -17.51 -14.32 -5.34
C ARG A 329 -17.02 -15.01 -6.61
N ALA A 330 -17.02 -14.31 -7.74
CA ALA A 330 -16.57 -14.84 -9.01
C ALA A 330 -15.07 -15.23 -8.98
N ALA A 331 -14.26 -14.50 -8.21
CA ALA A 331 -12.82 -14.73 -8.07
C ALA A 331 -12.42 -15.65 -6.89
N GLY A 332 -13.36 -16.12 -6.06
CA GLY A 332 -13.05 -16.85 -4.83
C GLY A 332 -12.35 -16.01 -3.75
N ALA A 333 -12.41 -14.69 -3.88
CA ALA A 333 -11.77 -13.71 -3.02
C ALA A 333 -12.72 -13.23 -1.89
N SER A 334 -12.23 -12.36 -1.02
CA SER A 334 -13.07 -11.58 -0.09
C SER A 334 -13.14 -10.12 -0.52
N ALA A 335 -14.29 -9.47 -0.31
CA ALA A 335 -14.39 -8.03 -0.43
C ALA A 335 -13.85 -7.37 0.86
N THR A 336 -13.00 -6.36 0.70
CA THR A 336 -12.56 -5.48 1.78
C THR A 336 -13.42 -4.23 1.79
N TRP A 337 -13.57 -3.59 2.95
CA TRP A 337 -14.35 -2.36 3.10
C TRP A 337 -13.53 -1.35 3.89
N VAL A 338 -13.17 -0.24 3.24
CA VAL A 338 -12.36 0.83 3.85
C VAL A 338 -13.11 2.13 3.70
N LEU A 339 -13.29 2.84 4.80
CA LEU A 339 -13.87 4.19 4.80
C LEU A 339 -12.78 5.27 4.88
N SER A 340 -11.64 4.97 5.49
CA SER A 340 -10.50 5.90 5.56
C SER A 340 -9.21 5.12 5.72
N ASN A 341 -8.14 5.69 5.19
CA ASN A 341 -6.75 5.33 5.44
C ASN A 341 -5.95 6.62 5.71
N HIS A 342 -4.62 6.59 5.56
CA HIS A 342 -3.76 7.76 5.74
C HIS A 342 -3.70 8.67 4.49
N ASP A 343 -4.06 8.16 3.30
CA ASP A 343 -3.95 8.89 2.03
C ASP A 343 -5.16 9.76 1.71
N VAL A 344 -6.31 9.51 2.35
CA VAL A 344 -7.55 10.22 2.04
C VAL A 344 -8.03 11.09 3.19
N VAL A 345 -8.71 12.19 2.83
CA VAL A 345 -9.48 12.99 3.79
C VAL A 345 -10.41 12.10 4.61
N ARG A 346 -10.39 12.28 5.92
CA ARG A 346 -11.20 11.51 6.90
C ARG A 346 -12.65 11.45 6.46
N HIS A 347 -13.26 10.26 6.46
CA HIS A 347 -14.61 10.04 5.95
C HIS A 347 -15.70 10.90 6.63
N ALA A 348 -15.55 11.20 7.92
CA ALA A 348 -16.47 12.11 8.62
C ALA A 348 -16.52 13.51 7.97
N THR A 349 -15.46 13.93 7.28
CA THR A 349 -15.40 15.16 6.49
C THR A 349 -15.70 14.89 5.02
N ARG A 350 -15.02 13.90 4.40
CA ARG A 350 -15.17 13.58 2.97
C ARG A 350 -16.63 13.33 2.58
N LEU A 351 -17.38 12.60 3.40
CA LEU A 351 -18.78 12.26 3.11
C LEU A 351 -19.75 13.44 3.29
N VAL A 352 -19.31 14.61 3.74
CA VAL A 352 -20.13 15.84 3.81
C VAL A 352 -19.63 16.94 2.88
N LEU A 353 -18.50 16.74 2.19
CA LEU A 353 -18.08 17.65 1.13
C LEU A 353 -19.07 17.58 -0.04
N PRO A 354 -19.27 18.69 -0.77
CA PRO A 354 -19.97 18.66 -2.05
C PRO A 354 -19.36 17.62 -2.99
N PRO A 355 -20.16 16.96 -3.84
CA PRO A 355 -19.65 16.15 -4.93
C PRO A 355 -18.61 16.92 -5.77
N ASP A 356 -17.63 16.20 -6.31
CA ASP A 356 -16.56 16.75 -7.16
C ASP A 356 -15.66 17.80 -6.49
N THR A 357 -15.68 17.89 -5.16
CA THR A 357 -14.71 18.73 -4.44
C THR A 357 -13.30 18.16 -4.64
N ASP A 358 -12.42 18.98 -5.20
CA ASP A 358 -10.98 18.75 -5.17
C ASP A 358 -10.48 18.75 -3.72
N THR A 359 -10.17 17.56 -3.21
CA THR A 359 -9.76 17.36 -1.83
C THR A 359 -8.37 17.93 -1.55
N ASP A 360 -7.51 18.04 -2.55
CA ASP A 360 -6.15 18.57 -2.39
C ASP A 360 -6.21 20.09 -2.27
N ALA A 361 -6.98 20.74 -3.14
CA ALA A 361 -7.29 22.16 -3.01
C ALA A 361 -7.98 22.47 -1.67
N TRP A 362 -8.88 21.59 -1.21
CA TRP A 362 -9.53 21.72 0.09
C TRP A 362 -8.54 21.63 1.25
N LEU A 363 -7.63 20.66 1.23
CA LEU A 363 -6.56 20.52 2.23
C LEU A 363 -5.63 21.74 2.24
N LEU A 364 -5.24 22.23 1.07
CA LEU A 364 -4.42 23.44 0.92
C LEU A 364 -5.12 24.72 1.42
N SER A 365 -6.46 24.73 1.47
CA SER A 365 -7.24 25.80 2.11
C SER A 365 -7.23 25.74 3.65
N GLY A 366 -6.56 24.76 4.24
CA GLY A 366 -6.62 24.44 5.67
C GLY A 366 -7.96 23.81 6.07
N GLY A 367 -8.64 23.15 5.14
CA GLY A 367 -9.92 22.49 5.35
C GLY A 367 -11.11 23.44 5.54
N ARG A 368 -11.09 24.61 4.89
CA ARG A 368 -12.06 25.69 5.11
C ARG A 368 -12.94 26.01 3.90
N ALA A 369 -12.54 25.61 2.69
CA ALA A 369 -13.22 25.98 1.46
C ALA A 369 -13.41 24.77 0.53
N PRO A 370 -14.65 24.25 0.37
CA PRO A 370 -15.88 24.68 1.06
C PRO A 370 -15.89 24.36 2.57
N ALA A 371 -16.71 25.10 3.31
CA ALA A 371 -16.97 24.83 4.71
C ALA A 371 -17.80 23.53 4.86
N VAL A 372 -17.50 22.74 5.89
CA VAL A 372 -18.16 21.47 6.19
C VAL A 372 -19.05 21.59 7.44
N ASP A 373 -20.17 20.86 7.49
CA ASP A 373 -20.99 20.72 8.71
C ASP A 373 -20.43 19.57 9.58
N PRO A 374 -19.75 19.85 10.70
CA PRO A 374 -19.17 18.80 11.54
C PRO A 374 -20.23 17.89 12.17
N ALA A 375 -21.42 18.42 12.44
CA ALA A 375 -22.50 17.63 13.04
C ALA A 375 -23.07 16.63 12.03
N ALA A 376 -23.17 17.00 10.75
CA ALA A 376 -23.48 16.04 9.69
C ALA A 376 -22.39 14.97 9.57
N GLY A 377 -21.12 15.36 9.69
CA GLY A 377 -19.99 14.44 9.65
C GLY A 377 -20.07 13.36 10.72
N LEU A 378 -20.34 13.75 11.96
CA LEU A 378 -20.51 12.83 13.09
C LEU A 378 -21.72 11.88 12.96
N ARG A 379 -22.75 12.27 12.19
CA ARG A 379 -23.90 11.40 11.88
C ARG A 379 -23.59 10.38 10.78
N ARG A 380 -22.76 10.75 9.79
CA ARG A 380 -22.38 9.89 8.66
C ARG A 380 -21.17 8.99 8.97
N GLY A 381 -20.33 9.37 9.94
CA GLY A 381 -19.09 8.66 10.30
C GLY A 381 -19.20 7.31 11.04
N PRO A 382 -20.23 6.98 11.84
CA PRO A 382 -20.19 5.76 12.64
C PRO A 382 -20.26 4.47 11.79
N ALA A 383 -19.17 3.72 11.73
CA ALA A 383 -19.16 2.33 11.27
C ALA A 383 -19.57 1.42 12.44
N ARG A 384 -20.87 1.10 12.57
CA ARG A 384 -21.36 0.25 13.65
C ARG A 384 -21.37 -1.22 13.22
N ARG A 385 -20.59 -2.08 13.90
CA ARG A 385 -20.84 -3.52 13.91
C ARG A 385 -22.19 -3.72 14.62
N ARG A 386 -23.19 -4.27 13.92
CA ARG A 386 -24.37 -4.80 14.62
C ARG A 386 -23.89 -6.08 15.31
N CYS A 387 -23.90 -6.07 16.65
CA CYS A 387 -23.69 -7.26 17.46
C CYS A 387 -24.80 -8.29 17.20
#